data_AF-A0A094G7P3-F1
#
_entry.id   AF-A0A094G7P3-F1
#
_cell.length_a   1.000
_cell.length_b   1.000
_cell.length_c   1.000
_cell.angle_alpha   90.00
_cell.angle_beta   90.00
_cell.angle_gamma   90.00
#
_symmetry.space_group_name_H-M   'P 1'
#
loop_
_entity.id
_entity.type
_entity.pdbx_description
1 polymer ?
#
loop_
_entity_poly.entity_id
_entity_poly.type
_entity_poly.pdbx_seq_one_letter_code
_entity_poly.pdbx_strand_id
1 'polypeptide(L)'
;MNETPTLSTSGHPKSASSGSGLTTKDIILETGASIVQNFAPVQAICAHLNAFHVYASDTTRVVEANHYCTHLNADIRQCLIYDAPSKGARLIGVEYLISRELYDGLPQEERKLWHSHDYEVRSGMLIMPNPVVPNAVWEAAETAEMREIVGLYGKTFHFWQVDRGDELPLGMPQLMMSFTEDEQVTWDKIKDRDSRFGVDMSKKRQARKDIVEMTPHQDADSCWKLVGGDSVFGLRILCKEVKSYSVEAEKA
;
A
#
# COMPACT_ATOMS: atom_id res chain seq x y z
N MET A 1 -31.39 46.83 6.21
CA MET A 1 -30.73 45.86 5.31
C MET A 1 -29.46 45.43 6.03
N ASN A 2 -29.50 44.29 6.73
CA ASN A 2 -28.32 43.68 7.31
C ASN A 2 -28.08 42.40 6.51
N GLU A 3 -27.08 42.44 5.63
CA GLU A 3 -26.64 41.27 4.90
C GLU A 3 -25.98 40.30 5.88
N THR A 4 -26.48 39.07 5.87
CA THR A 4 -25.91 37.95 6.63
C THR A 4 -24.71 37.43 5.84
N PRO A 5 -23.53 37.21 6.45
CA PRO A 5 -22.39 36.70 5.69
C PRO A 5 -22.68 35.28 5.25
N THR A 6 -22.63 35.03 3.94
CA THR A 6 -22.71 33.70 3.35
C THR A 6 -21.43 32.93 3.70
N LEU A 7 -21.59 31.84 4.43
CA LEU A 7 -20.51 30.89 4.71
C LEU A 7 -20.12 30.23 3.37
N SER A 8 -18.93 30.56 2.88
CA SER A 8 -18.31 29.89 1.73
C SER A 8 -18.17 28.40 2.05
N THR A 9 -18.97 27.57 1.38
CA THR A 9 -18.82 26.12 1.46
C THR A 9 -17.62 25.74 0.61
N SER A 10 -16.50 25.43 1.27
CA SER A 10 -15.38 24.75 0.62
C SER A 10 -15.91 23.44 0.06
N GLY A 11 -16.04 23.35 -1.26
CA GLY A 11 -16.50 22.14 -1.94
C GLY A 11 -15.67 20.94 -1.50
N HIS A 12 -16.36 19.85 -1.15
CA HIS A 12 -15.69 18.58 -0.94
C HIS A 12 -14.96 18.20 -2.24
N PRO A 13 -13.70 17.74 -2.17
CA PRO A 13 -13.02 17.23 -3.35
C PRO A 13 -13.86 16.10 -3.96
N LYS A 14 -14.04 16.10 -5.29
CA LYS A 14 -14.80 15.07 -5.99
C LYS A 14 -14.18 13.70 -5.66
N SER A 15 -14.99 12.78 -5.13
CA SER A 15 -14.61 11.37 -5.06
C SER A 15 -14.34 10.84 -6.47
N ALA A 16 -13.30 10.01 -6.62
CA ALA A 16 -13.01 9.32 -7.87
C ALA A 16 -13.92 8.10 -8.13
N SER A 17 -14.85 7.79 -7.22
CA SER A 17 -15.83 6.70 -7.35
C SER A 17 -17.12 7.16 -8.04
N SER A 18 -17.82 6.26 -8.74
CA SER A 18 -19.17 6.55 -9.25
C SER A 18 -20.14 6.86 -8.11
N GLY A 19 -21.08 7.80 -8.36
CA GLY A 19 -22.17 8.14 -7.44
C GLY A 19 -22.33 9.64 -7.20
N SER A 20 -23.41 10.03 -6.53
CA SER A 20 -23.54 11.40 -6.01
C SER A 20 -22.56 11.61 -4.86
N GLY A 21 -21.97 12.80 -4.75
CA GLY A 21 -21.20 13.16 -3.56
C GLY A 21 -22.05 13.15 -2.29
N LEU A 22 -21.38 13.25 -1.13
CA LEU A 22 -22.05 13.31 0.17
C LEU A 22 -23.11 14.41 0.19
N THR A 23 -24.32 14.07 0.62
CA THR A 23 -25.41 15.04 0.75
C THR A 23 -25.21 15.87 2.01
N THR A 24 -25.88 17.03 2.11
CA THR A 24 -25.90 17.83 3.35
C THR A 24 -26.38 17.01 4.55
N LYS A 25 -27.32 16.08 4.31
CA LYS A 25 -27.81 15.17 5.34
C LYS A 25 -26.71 14.23 5.83
N ASP A 26 -25.95 13.63 4.91
CA ASP A 26 -24.84 12.73 5.24
C ASP A 26 -23.79 13.46 6.07
N ILE A 27 -23.39 14.66 5.63
CA ILE A 27 -22.42 15.50 6.35
C ILE A 27 -22.87 15.79 7.79
N ILE A 28 -24.13 16.17 7.99
CA ILE A 28 -24.68 16.47 9.32
C ILE A 28 -24.69 15.20 10.20
N LEU A 29 -25.13 14.06 9.65
CA LEU A 29 -25.17 12.80 10.37
C LEU A 29 -23.78 12.30 10.74
N GLU A 30 -22.83 12.33 9.80
CA GLU A 30 -21.44 11.94 10.02
C GLU A 30 -20.74 12.84 11.04
N THR A 31 -20.98 14.16 10.98
CA THR A 31 -20.45 15.10 11.99
C THR A 31 -20.99 14.76 13.38
N GLY A 32 -22.30 14.55 13.52
CA GLY A 32 -22.91 14.13 14.78
C GLY A 32 -22.35 12.78 15.27
N ALA A 33 -22.19 11.80 14.38
CA ALA A 33 -21.62 10.50 14.68
C ALA A 33 -20.17 10.64 15.18
N SER A 34 -19.36 11.49 14.55
CA SER A 34 -17.96 11.70 14.95
C SER A 34 -17.74 12.30 16.33
N ILE A 35 -18.77 12.95 16.88
CA ILE A 35 -18.73 13.50 18.23
C ILE A 35 -19.00 12.39 19.27
N VAL A 36 -19.84 11.40 18.94
CA VAL A 36 -20.34 10.41 19.91
C VAL A 36 -19.71 9.02 19.76
N GLN A 37 -19.22 8.67 18.57
CA GLN A 37 -18.62 7.36 18.31
C GLN A 37 -17.13 7.36 18.64
N ASN A 38 -16.66 6.20 19.09
CA ASN A 38 -15.24 5.97 19.36
C ASN A 38 -14.57 5.37 18.12
N PHE A 39 -13.62 6.10 17.53
CA PHE A 39 -12.82 5.68 16.38
C PHE A 39 -11.39 5.26 16.73
N ALA A 40 -11.16 4.79 17.96
CA ALA A 40 -9.84 4.41 18.46
C ALA A 40 -9.00 3.55 17.48
N PRO A 41 -9.54 2.54 16.78
CA PRO A 41 -8.74 1.76 15.82
C PRO A 41 -8.18 2.58 14.66
N VAL A 42 -8.97 3.50 14.11
CA VAL A 42 -8.53 4.37 12.99
C VAL A 42 -7.60 5.47 13.50
N GLN A 43 -7.82 5.95 14.72
CA GLN A 43 -6.94 6.93 15.38
C GLN A 43 -5.57 6.35 15.77
N ALA A 44 -5.39 5.03 15.74
CA ALA A 44 -4.12 4.36 16.01
C ALA A 44 -3.14 4.37 14.81
N ILE A 45 -3.60 4.81 13.63
CA ILE A 45 -2.74 4.96 12.44
C ILE A 45 -1.60 5.95 12.77
N CYS A 46 -0.37 5.46 12.69
CA CYS A 46 0.83 6.16 13.14
C CYS A 46 1.84 6.47 12.01
N ALA A 47 1.66 5.89 10.83
CA ALA A 47 2.54 6.11 9.70
C ALA A 47 1.78 6.22 8.37
N HIS A 48 2.26 7.13 7.50
CA HIS A 48 1.89 7.20 6.09
C HIS A 48 3.12 6.84 5.25
N LEU A 49 3.02 5.75 4.48
CA LEU A 49 4.03 5.32 3.53
C LEU A 49 3.47 5.39 2.11
N ASN A 50 4.32 5.66 1.12
CA ASN A 50 3.97 5.62 -0.30
C ASN A 50 4.95 4.70 -1.04
N ALA A 51 4.38 3.76 -1.79
CA ALA A 51 5.09 2.72 -2.52
C ALA A 51 4.38 2.41 -3.84
N PHE A 52 4.86 1.39 -4.54
CA PHE A 52 4.24 0.89 -5.75
C PHE A 52 4.07 -0.62 -5.66
N HIS A 53 2.89 -1.09 -6.05
CA HIS A 53 2.56 -2.51 -6.11
C HIS A 53 2.46 -2.98 -7.55
N VAL A 54 2.83 -4.24 -7.76
CA VAL A 54 2.57 -4.98 -9.00
C VAL A 54 1.58 -6.10 -8.74
N TYR A 55 0.76 -6.44 -9.73
CA TYR A 55 -0.11 -7.60 -9.61
C TYR A 55 0.73 -8.87 -9.69
N ALA A 56 0.57 -9.79 -8.73
CA ALA A 56 1.29 -11.06 -8.78
C ALA A 56 1.02 -11.82 -10.09
N SER A 57 -0.21 -11.73 -10.60
CA SER A 57 -0.65 -12.37 -11.86
C SER A 57 -0.22 -11.68 -13.14
N ASP A 58 0.17 -10.40 -13.06
CA ASP A 58 0.54 -9.58 -14.20
C ASP A 58 1.47 -8.44 -13.73
N THR A 59 2.77 -8.72 -13.72
CA THR A 59 3.78 -7.80 -13.19
C THR A 59 3.99 -6.55 -14.06
N THR A 60 3.33 -6.48 -15.24
CA THR A 60 3.37 -5.28 -16.09
C THR A 60 2.44 -4.18 -15.59
N ARG A 61 1.49 -4.52 -14.70
CA ARG A 61 0.51 -3.58 -14.15
C ARG A 61 0.98 -3.07 -12.79
N VAL A 62 1.17 -1.75 -12.71
CA VAL A 62 1.72 -1.06 -11.53
C VAL A 62 0.73 -0.05 -10.96
N VAL A 63 0.49 -0.14 -9.65
CA VAL A 63 -0.42 0.72 -8.88
C VAL A 63 0.36 1.46 -7.81
N GLU A 64 0.22 2.78 -7.73
CA GLU A 64 0.72 3.56 -6.59
C GLU A 64 -0.14 3.28 -5.35
N ALA A 65 0.51 3.04 -4.22
CA ALA A 65 -0.14 2.60 -2.99
C ALA A 65 0.23 3.53 -1.82
N ASN A 66 -0.79 4.14 -1.22
CA ASN A 66 -0.66 4.97 -0.02
C ASN A 66 -1.08 4.16 1.21
N HIS A 67 -0.10 3.74 1.99
CA HIS A 67 -0.28 2.91 3.18
C HIS A 67 -0.46 3.79 4.40
N TYR A 68 -1.53 3.54 5.14
CA TYR A 68 -1.81 4.15 6.44
C TYR A 68 -1.76 3.06 7.50
N CYS A 69 -0.63 3.00 8.19
CA CYS A 69 -0.24 1.85 8.99
C CYS A 69 -0.44 2.06 10.48
N THR A 70 -0.76 0.98 11.17
CA THR A 70 -0.77 0.85 12.63
C THR A 70 0.21 -0.24 13.04
N HIS A 71 1.03 0.02 14.05
CA HIS A 71 1.82 -1.02 14.72
C HIS A 71 0.93 -1.75 15.72
N LEU A 72 0.74 -3.05 15.52
CA LEU A 72 0.01 -3.89 16.49
C LEU A 72 0.95 -4.32 17.63
N ASN A 73 2.19 -4.61 17.28
CA ASN A 73 3.31 -4.89 18.18
C ASN A 73 4.63 -4.68 17.42
N ALA A 74 5.75 -5.09 18.01
CA ALA A 74 7.08 -4.95 17.41
C ALA A 74 7.25 -5.74 16.10
N ASP A 75 6.49 -6.83 15.93
CA ASP A 75 6.65 -7.79 14.84
C ASP A 75 5.55 -7.72 13.78
N ILE A 76 4.44 -7.01 14.06
CA ILE A 76 3.26 -6.99 13.20
C ILE A 76 2.77 -5.56 12.98
N ARG A 77 2.66 -5.19 11.71
CA ARG A 77 2.02 -3.96 11.25
C ARG A 77 0.85 -4.31 10.34
N GLN A 78 -0.15 -3.44 10.31
CA GLN A 78 -1.27 -3.55 9.38
C GLN A 78 -1.54 -2.19 8.77
N CYS A 79 -1.87 -2.16 7.48
CA CYS A 79 -2.06 -0.93 6.74
C CYS A 79 -3.36 -0.96 5.95
N LEU A 80 -4.08 0.15 5.98
CA LEU A 80 -5.10 0.47 4.98
C LEU A 80 -4.41 1.09 3.77
N ILE A 81 -4.75 0.66 2.56
CA ILE A 81 -4.15 1.15 1.32
C ILE A 81 -5.15 1.97 0.53
N TYR A 82 -4.74 3.19 0.19
CA TYR A 82 -5.52 4.11 -0.64
C TYR A 82 -4.82 4.40 -1.97
N ASP A 83 -5.61 4.69 -3.01
CA ASP A 83 -5.08 5.06 -4.33
C ASP A 83 -4.50 6.48 -4.41
N ALA A 84 -4.79 7.31 -3.41
CA ALA A 84 -4.28 8.67 -3.30
C ALA A 84 -4.13 9.08 -1.82
N PRO A 85 -3.30 10.09 -1.51
CA PRO A 85 -3.12 10.58 -0.13
C PRO A 85 -4.16 11.64 0.27
N SER A 86 -5.31 11.71 -0.42
CA SER A 86 -6.29 12.81 -0.27
C SER A 86 -7.59 12.35 0.41
N LYS A 87 -8.35 13.28 0.99
CA LYS A 87 -9.58 13.00 1.76
C LYS A 87 -10.67 12.22 0.99
N GLY A 88 -10.63 12.21 -0.34
CA GLY A 88 -11.58 11.49 -1.20
C GLY A 88 -11.01 10.23 -1.86
N ALA A 89 -9.86 9.76 -1.40
CA ALA A 89 -9.21 8.58 -1.97
C ALA A 89 -10.03 7.31 -1.74
N ARG A 90 -9.93 6.39 -2.70
CA ARG A 90 -10.58 5.08 -2.61
C ARG A 90 -9.73 4.18 -1.74
N LEU A 91 -10.36 3.50 -0.77
CA LEU A 91 -9.72 2.38 -0.07
C LEU A 91 -9.61 1.23 -1.07
N ILE A 92 -8.38 0.90 -1.46
CA ILE A 92 -8.11 -0.11 -2.50
C ILE A 92 -7.60 -1.42 -1.93
N GLY A 93 -7.04 -1.45 -0.72
CA GLY A 93 -6.35 -2.64 -0.23
C GLY A 93 -6.08 -2.67 1.26
N VAL A 94 -5.55 -3.81 1.69
CA VAL A 94 -4.97 -4.02 3.02
C VAL A 94 -3.63 -4.71 2.85
N GLU A 95 -2.68 -4.34 3.70
CA GLU A 95 -1.42 -5.03 3.85
C GLU A 95 -1.18 -5.41 5.31
N TYR A 96 -0.59 -6.60 5.51
CA TYR A 96 0.03 -6.98 6.76
C TYR A 96 1.54 -7.07 6.55
N LEU A 97 2.30 -6.48 7.47
CA LEU A 97 3.74 -6.61 7.51
C LEU A 97 4.12 -7.44 8.73
N ILE A 98 4.98 -8.43 8.55
CA ILE A 98 5.48 -9.26 9.65
C ILE A 98 7.01 -9.31 9.66
N SER A 99 7.58 -9.51 10.85
CA SER A 99 9.02 -9.74 11.00
C SER A 99 9.47 -11.02 10.30
N ARG A 100 10.77 -11.07 9.98
CA ARG A 100 11.41 -12.25 9.39
C ARG A 100 11.18 -13.52 10.21
N GLU A 101 11.21 -13.43 11.53
CA GLU A 101 10.99 -14.56 12.43
C GLU A 101 9.59 -15.17 12.26
N LEU A 102 8.56 -14.32 12.23
CA LEU A 102 7.19 -14.78 11.98
C LEU A 102 7.04 -15.36 10.56
N TYR A 103 7.66 -14.71 9.57
CA TYR A 103 7.61 -15.17 8.19
C TYR A 103 8.26 -16.56 8.00
N ASP A 104 9.43 -16.78 8.59
CA ASP A 104 10.12 -18.06 8.55
C ASP A 104 9.31 -19.17 9.24
N GLY A 105 8.40 -18.83 10.16
CA GLY A 105 7.46 -19.76 10.78
C GLY A 105 6.24 -20.14 9.92
N LEU A 106 5.98 -19.43 8.81
CA LEU A 106 4.82 -19.69 7.97
C LEU A 106 4.94 -21.01 7.18
N PRO A 107 3.80 -21.68 6.88
CA PRO A 107 3.78 -22.77 5.90
C PRO A 107 4.37 -22.34 4.56
N GLN A 108 5.04 -23.26 3.87
CA GLN A 108 5.74 -22.94 2.61
C GLN A 108 4.81 -22.34 1.54
N GLU A 109 3.58 -22.85 1.39
CA GLU A 109 2.63 -22.30 0.41
C GLU A 109 2.16 -20.89 0.78
N GLU A 110 2.01 -20.62 2.07
CA GLU A 110 1.62 -19.30 2.58
C GLU A 110 2.72 -18.28 2.31
N ARG A 111 4.00 -18.64 2.50
CA ARG A 111 5.16 -17.78 2.23
C ARG A 111 5.22 -17.20 0.81
N LYS A 112 4.67 -17.92 -0.18
CA LYS A 112 4.61 -17.50 -1.59
C LYS A 112 3.68 -16.31 -1.82
N LEU A 113 2.80 -16.01 -0.86
CA LEU A 113 1.85 -14.89 -0.90
C LEU A 113 2.45 -13.58 -0.35
N TRP A 114 3.73 -13.56 0.00
CA TRP A 114 4.38 -12.41 0.60
C TRP A 114 5.53 -11.92 -0.27
N HIS A 115 5.80 -10.61 -0.21
CA HIS A 115 6.96 -9.97 -0.80
C HIS A 115 7.90 -9.43 0.28
N SER A 116 9.17 -9.25 -0.06
CA SER A 116 10.16 -8.64 0.80
C SER A 116 10.22 -7.12 0.59
N HIS A 117 10.54 -6.37 1.66
CA HIS A 117 10.65 -4.91 1.60
C HIS A 117 12.08 -4.40 1.35
N ASP A 118 13.08 -5.28 1.24
CA ASP A 118 14.50 -4.87 1.14
C ASP A 118 14.72 -3.88 0.01
N TYR A 119 14.32 -4.26 -1.21
CA TYR A 119 14.56 -3.45 -2.39
C TYR A 119 13.79 -2.13 -2.31
N GLU A 120 12.52 -2.13 -1.95
CA GLU A 120 11.73 -0.89 -1.86
C GLU A 120 12.36 0.13 -0.91
N VAL A 121 12.84 -0.35 0.24
CA VAL A 121 13.52 0.48 1.23
C VAL A 121 14.84 0.99 0.68
N ARG A 122 15.76 0.10 0.29
CA ARG A 122 17.13 0.51 -0.06
C ARG A 122 17.20 1.27 -1.39
N SER A 123 16.31 0.95 -2.32
CA SER A 123 16.24 1.64 -3.63
C SER A 123 15.78 3.09 -3.52
N GLY A 124 15.18 3.49 -2.39
CA GLY A 124 14.56 4.79 -2.21
C GLY A 124 13.10 4.87 -2.70
N MET A 125 12.53 3.76 -3.16
CA MET A 125 11.16 3.71 -3.70
C MET A 125 10.12 3.93 -2.61
N LEU A 126 10.23 3.23 -1.48
CA LEU A 126 9.36 3.42 -0.32
C LEU A 126 9.71 4.74 0.35
N ILE A 127 8.72 5.62 0.49
CA ILE A 127 8.92 6.90 1.18
C ILE A 127 7.89 7.07 2.30
N MET A 128 8.23 7.92 3.26
CA MET A 128 7.23 8.54 4.13
C MET A 128 6.99 9.98 3.66
N PRO A 129 5.84 10.28 3.04
CA PRO A 129 5.54 11.64 2.62
C PRO A 129 5.56 12.61 3.81
N ASN A 130 6.13 13.79 3.59
CA ASN A 130 6.20 14.82 4.61
C ASN A 130 5.97 16.21 3.99
N PRO A 131 4.80 16.82 4.26
CA PRO A 131 4.49 18.15 3.74
C PRO A 131 4.95 19.30 4.65
N VAL A 132 5.49 19.04 5.85
CA VAL A 132 5.64 20.06 6.91
C VAL A 132 7.08 20.27 7.37
N VAL A 133 7.83 19.19 7.58
CA VAL A 133 9.17 19.24 8.18
C VAL A 133 10.22 19.51 7.09
N PRO A 134 11.26 20.33 7.32
CA PRO A 134 12.33 20.50 6.35
C PRO A 134 13.02 19.17 6.00
N ASN A 135 13.26 18.93 4.71
CA ASN A 135 13.79 17.65 4.20
C ASN A 135 15.06 17.16 4.91
N ALA A 136 15.99 18.06 5.25
CA ALA A 136 17.23 17.69 5.93
C ALA A 136 17.00 17.06 7.33
N VAL A 137 15.95 17.50 8.03
CA VAL A 137 15.56 16.95 9.34
C VAL A 137 14.73 15.68 9.14
N TRP A 138 13.82 15.70 8.17
CA TRP A 138 12.95 14.57 7.87
C TRP A 138 13.70 13.33 7.40
N GLU A 139 14.76 13.49 6.61
CA GLU A 139 15.53 12.38 6.05
C GLU A 139 16.07 11.43 7.11
N ALA A 140 16.55 11.96 8.25
CA ALA A 140 17.07 11.15 9.33
C ALA A 140 15.97 10.33 10.01
N ALA A 141 14.79 10.93 10.24
CA ALA A 141 13.64 10.25 10.85
C ALA A 141 13.06 9.18 9.92
N GLU A 142 12.87 9.52 8.64
CA GLU A 142 12.42 8.57 7.63
C GLU A 142 13.42 7.42 7.48
N THR A 143 14.73 7.70 7.39
CA THR A 143 15.75 6.65 7.31
C THR A 143 15.77 5.75 8.54
N ALA A 144 15.49 6.29 9.73
CA ALA A 144 15.35 5.47 10.93
C ALA A 144 14.15 4.51 10.82
N GLU A 145 13.00 4.99 10.36
CA GLU A 145 11.83 4.12 10.12
C GLU A 145 12.10 3.07 9.05
N MET A 146 12.83 3.42 7.99
CA MET A 146 13.23 2.48 6.94
C MET A 146 14.09 1.32 7.46
N ARG A 147 14.92 1.55 8.50
CA ARG A 147 15.68 0.46 9.14
C ARG A 147 14.78 -0.56 9.84
N GLU A 148 13.63 -0.12 10.34
CA GLU A 148 12.63 -1.02 10.95
C GLU A 148 11.80 -1.78 9.90
N ILE A 149 11.73 -1.27 8.66
CA ILE A 149 10.92 -1.86 7.58
C ILE A 149 11.71 -2.82 6.70
N VAL A 150 13.01 -2.57 6.48
CA VAL A 150 13.82 -3.30 5.47
C VAL A 150 13.78 -4.83 5.59
N GLY A 151 13.64 -5.36 6.82
CA GLY A 151 13.59 -6.79 7.09
C GLY A 151 12.18 -7.41 7.13
N LEU A 152 11.13 -6.63 6.90
CA LEU A 152 9.74 -7.09 6.99
C LEU A 152 9.27 -7.74 5.69
N TYR A 153 8.26 -8.60 5.81
CA TYR A 153 7.55 -9.21 4.69
C TYR A 153 6.12 -8.69 4.64
N GLY A 154 5.65 -8.34 3.44
CA GLY A 154 4.31 -7.80 3.19
C GLY A 154 3.39 -8.82 2.52
N LYS A 155 2.17 -8.98 3.02
CA LYS A 155 1.07 -9.67 2.32
C LYS A 155 -0.03 -8.68 2.00
N THR A 156 -0.20 -8.43 0.71
CA THR A 156 -1.04 -7.33 0.23
C THR A 156 -2.10 -7.80 -0.73
N PHE A 157 -3.34 -7.40 -0.46
CA PHE A 157 -4.45 -7.61 -1.38
C PHE A 157 -5.10 -6.29 -1.75
N HIS A 158 -5.26 -6.06 -3.05
CA HIS A 158 -6.09 -4.98 -3.57
C HIS A 158 -7.49 -5.50 -3.92
N PHE A 159 -8.52 -4.84 -3.40
CA PHE A 159 -9.93 -5.08 -3.66
C PHE A 159 -10.48 -4.21 -4.80
N TRP A 160 -9.73 -3.18 -5.22
CA TRP A 160 -10.13 -2.27 -6.30
C TRP A 160 -9.00 -2.09 -7.32
N GLN A 161 -9.26 -2.50 -8.57
CA GLN A 161 -8.31 -2.36 -9.68
C GLN A 161 -8.42 -0.98 -10.35
N VAL A 162 -7.96 0.05 -9.65
CA VAL A 162 -8.09 1.46 -10.08
C VAL A 162 -7.36 1.77 -11.39
N ASP A 163 -6.33 1.00 -11.74
CA ASP A 163 -5.56 1.15 -12.98
C ASP A 163 -6.35 0.73 -14.24
N ARG A 164 -7.43 -0.05 -14.09
CA ARG A 164 -8.37 -0.36 -15.19
C ARG A 164 -9.37 0.76 -15.46
N GLY A 165 -9.46 1.75 -14.58
CA GLY A 165 -10.48 2.80 -14.64
C GLY A 165 -11.85 2.36 -14.14
N ASP A 166 -11.94 1.22 -13.44
CA ASP A 166 -13.21 0.74 -12.88
C ASP A 166 -13.76 1.74 -11.84
N GLU A 167 -15.02 2.16 -12.00
CA GLU A 167 -15.67 3.13 -11.09
C GLU A 167 -16.16 2.53 -9.77
N LEU A 168 -16.15 1.19 -9.66
CA LEU A 168 -16.51 0.39 -8.49
C LEU A 168 -15.46 -0.71 -8.26
N PRO A 169 -15.34 -1.27 -7.04
CA PRO A 169 -14.40 -2.36 -6.75
C PRO A 169 -14.92 -3.70 -7.31
N LEU A 170 -14.75 -3.90 -8.61
CA LEU A 170 -15.23 -5.08 -9.32
C LEU A 170 -14.23 -6.25 -9.29
N GLY A 171 -14.78 -7.46 -9.15
CA GLY A 171 -14.01 -8.70 -9.25
C GLY A 171 -13.45 -9.19 -7.92
N MET A 172 -12.56 -10.19 -7.99
CA MET A 172 -11.94 -10.80 -6.82
C MET A 172 -10.78 -9.94 -6.30
N PRO A 173 -10.46 -10.02 -5.00
CA PRO A 173 -9.22 -9.46 -4.46
C PRO A 173 -8.01 -9.96 -5.26
N GLN A 174 -7.08 -9.07 -5.53
CA GLN A 174 -5.86 -9.34 -6.28
C GLN A 174 -4.67 -9.33 -5.34
N LEU A 175 -3.87 -10.39 -5.40
CA LEU A 175 -2.61 -10.46 -4.67
C LEU A 175 -1.61 -9.49 -5.30
N MET A 176 -1.03 -8.66 -4.45
CA MET A 176 -0.05 -7.66 -4.85
C MET A 176 1.33 -8.04 -4.32
N MET A 177 2.34 -7.70 -5.10
CA MET A 177 3.75 -7.90 -4.80
C MET A 177 4.48 -6.58 -4.99
N SER A 178 5.76 -6.55 -4.61
CA SER A 178 6.61 -5.39 -4.87
C SER A 178 7.82 -5.74 -5.75
N PHE A 179 8.60 -4.72 -6.08
CA PHE A 179 9.79 -4.78 -6.92
C PHE A 179 10.98 -5.34 -6.14
N THR A 180 11.86 -6.04 -6.82
CA THR A 180 13.08 -6.61 -6.23
C THR A 180 14.37 -6.10 -6.89
N GLU A 181 14.28 -5.42 -8.03
CA GLU A 181 15.44 -4.90 -8.78
C GLU A 181 15.07 -3.72 -9.70
N ASP A 182 16.08 -3.02 -10.21
CA ASP A 182 15.93 -1.77 -10.98
C ASP A 182 15.23 -2.00 -12.34
N GLU A 183 15.46 -3.15 -12.96
CA GLU A 183 14.94 -3.52 -14.29
C GLU A 183 13.42 -3.66 -14.30
N GLN A 184 12.81 -3.92 -13.14
CA GLN A 184 11.37 -4.07 -12.97
C GLN A 184 10.67 -2.71 -12.84
N VAL A 185 11.40 -1.66 -12.45
CA VAL A 185 10.81 -0.37 -12.06
C VAL A 185 10.24 0.39 -13.25
N THR A 186 9.00 0.85 -13.10
CA THR A 186 8.39 1.79 -14.06
C THR A 186 8.81 3.22 -13.74
N TRP A 187 9.97 3.64 -14.26
CA TRP A 187 10.62 4.91 -13.92
C TRP A 187 9.77 6.17 -14.14
N ASP A 188 8.87 6.18 -15.12
CA ASP A 188 8.02 7.35 -15.35
C ASP A 188 6.97 7.54 -14.25
N LYS A 189 6.47 6.45 -13.65
CA LYS A 189 5.58 6.51 -12.48
C LYS A 189 6.32 7.03 -11.25
N ILE A 190 7.56 6.61 -11.05
CA ILE A 190 8.42 7.10 -9.96
C ILE A 190 8.66 8.60 -10.11
N LYS A 191 9.03 9.07 -11.31
CA LYS A 191 9.27 10.50 -11.57
C LYS A 191 8.03 11.35 -11.31
N ASP A 192 6.86 10.88 -11.74
CA ASP A 192 5.59 11.56 -11.46
C ASP A 192 5.32 11.67 -9.95
N ARG A 193 5.46 10.57 -9.20
CA ARG A 193 5.32 10.53 -7.74
C ARG A 193 6.32 11.46 -7.06
N ASP A 194 7.59 11.36 -7.41
CA ASP A 194 8.66 12.15 -6.85
C ASP A 194 8.42 13.66 -7.05
N SER A 195 7.95 14.05 -8.23
CA SER A 195 7.53 15.43 -8.52
C SER A 195 6.38 15.89 -7.62
N ARG A 196 5.33 15.08 -7.47
CA ARG A 196 4.16 15.40 -6.61
C ARG A 196 4.51 15.53 -5.14
N PHE A 197 5.42 14.70 -4.64
CA PHE A 197 5.82 14.69 -3.23
C PHE A 197 7.06 15.54 -2.94
N GLY A 198 7.72 16.11 -3.95
CA GLY A 198 8.94 16.90 -3.77
C GLY A 198 10.12 16.07 -3.26
N VAL A 199 10.18 14.79 -3.64
CA VAL A 199 11.25 13.84 -3.26
C VAL A 199 12.07 13.42 -4.47
N ASP A 200 13.12 12.63 -4.23
CA ASP A 200 14.01 12.12 -5.27
C ASP A 200 14.50 10.74 -4.82
N MET A 201 14.03 9.69 -5.49
CA MET A 201 14.36 8.29 -5.20
C MET A 201 15.88 8.05 -5.19
N SER A 202 16.63 8.69 -6.08
CA SER A 202 18.09 8.50 -6.14
C SER A 202 18.78 9.12 -4.93
N LYS A 203 18.29 10.26 -4.43
CA LYS A 203 18.78 10.84 -3.17
C LYS A 203 18.40 9.99 -1.97
N LYS A 204 17.19 9.42 -1.94
CA LYS A 204 16.77 8.47 -0.89
C LYS A 204 17.67 7.23 -0.88
N ARG A 205 17.93 6.64 -2.06
CA ARG A 205 18.89 5.53 -2.23
C ARG A 205 20.26 5.87 -1.65
N GLN A 206 20.78 7.05 -1.99
CA GLN A 206 22.08 7.52 -1.52
C GLN A 206 22.13 7.74 -0.01
N ALA A 207 21.03 8.24 0.58
CA ALA A 207 20.89 8.45 2.02
C ALA A 207 20.81 7.12 2.80
N ARG A 208 20.27 6.06 2.17
CA ARG A 208 20.03 4.74 2.75
C ARG A 208 21.13 3.72 2.47
N LYS A 209 22.27 4.13 1.91
CA LYS A 209 23.38 3.24 1.54
C LYS A 209 23.99 2.43 2.69
N ASP A 210 23.77 2.88 3.93
CA ASP A 210 24.25 2.24 5.16
C ASP A 210 23.24 1.23 5.73
N ILE A 211 22.03 1.18 5.19
CA ILE A 211 21.07 0.12 5.50
C ILE A 211 21.61 -1.19 4.92
N VAL A 212 21.82 -2.16 5.81
CA VAL A 212 22.32 -3.49 5.46
C VAL A 212 21.31 -4.19 4.57
N GLU A 213 21.80 -4.78 3.49
CA GLU A 213 21.00 -5.60 2.60
C GLU A 213 20.49 -6.86 3.30
N MET A 214 19.19 -7.08 3.23
CA MET A 214 18.51 -8.25 3.74
C MET A 214 18.25 -9.21 2.59
N THR A 215 18.91 -10.37 2.58
CA THR A 215 18.63 -11.40 1.58
C THR A 215 17.20 -11.93 1.75
N PRO A 216 16.31 -11.72 0.76
CA PRO A 216 14.94 -12.22 0.83
C PRO A 216 14.89 -13.75 0.91
N HIS A 217 13.90 -14.29 1.59
CA HIS A 217 13.67 -15.73 1.63
C HIS A 217 13.36 -16.27 0.21
N GLN A 218 13.82 -17.49 -0.09
CA GLN A 218 13.66 -18.09 -1.43
C GLN A 218 12.20 -18.31 -1.85
N ASP A 219 11.28 -18.39 -0.89
CA ASP A 219 9.84 -18.58 -1.14
C ASP A 219 9.07 -17.25 -1.35
N ALA A 220 9.64 -16.10 -0.97
CA ALA A 220 9.01 -14.78 -1.12
C ALA A 220 9.04 -14.31 -2.59
N ASP A 221 8.42 -13.18 -2.90
CA ASP A 221 8.59 -12.49 -4.19
C ASP A 221 8.28 -13.40 -5.40
N SER A 222 7.30 -14.29 -5.21
CA SER A 222 7.10 -15.46 -6.07
C SER A 222 6.79 -15.10 -7.52
N CYS A 223 6.19 -13.94 -7.78
CA CYS A 223 5.87 -13.46 -9.13
C CYS A 223 7.11 -13.25 -10.01
N TRP A 224 8.28 -12.97 -9.43
CA TRP A 224 9.52 -12.70 -10.16
C TRP A 224 10.35 -13.96 -10.44
N LYS A 225 10.04 -15.07 -9.77
CA LYS A 225 10.83 -16.31 -9.84
C LYS A 225 10.39 -17.26 -10.96
N LEU A 226 9.41 -16.88 -11.78
CA LEU A 226 8.71 -17.76 -12.71
C LEU A 226 9.23 -17.73 -14.16
N VAL A 227 10.44 -17.24 -14.41
CA VAL A 227 11.03 -17.22 -15.76
C VAL A 227 11.63 -18.59 -16.10
N GLY A 228 10.83 -19.47 -16.70
CA GLY A 228 11.28 -20.76 -17.23
C GLY A 228 10.15 -21.71 -17.63
N GLY A 229 9.72 -21.64 -18.90
CA GLY A 229 9.15 -22.75 -19.70
C GLY A 229 7.78 -23.35 -19.34
N ASP A 230 7.53 -23.68 -18.07
CA ASP A 230 6.38 -24.51 -17.64
C ASP A 230 5.39 -23.77 -16.71
N SER A 231 5.59 -22.47 -16.51
CA SER A 231 5.07 -21.72 -15.37
C SER A 231 3.74 -20.97 -15.60
N VAL A 232 3.21 -20.91 -16.82
CA VAL A 232 1.84 -20.39 -17.06
C VAL A 232 0.80 -21.25 -16.33
N PHE A 233 1.13 -22.51 -16.02
CA PHE A 233 0.29 -23.41 -15.25
C PHE A 233 0.44 -23.21 -13.72
N GLY A 234 1.64 -22.91 -13.20
CA GLY A 234 1.91 -22.80 -11.76
C GLY A 234 1.25 -21.60 -11.09
N LEU A 235 1.25 -20.43 -11.73
CA LEU A 235 0.55 -19.25 -11.21
C LEU A 235 -0.96 -19.30 -11.50
N ARG A 236 -1.38 -19.95 -12.60
CA ARG A 236 -2.79 -20.34 -12.77
C ARG A 236 -3.25 -21.32 -11.71
N ILE A 237 -2.38 -22.20 -11.21
CA ILE A 237 -2.66 -23.11 -10.10
C ILE A 237 -2.73 -22.31 -8.80
N LEU A 238 -1.77 -21.44 -8.46
CA LEU A 238 -1.89 -20.59 -7.26
C LEU A 238 -3.13 -19.69 -7.28
N CYS A 239 -3.47 -19.07 -8.43
CA CYS A 239 -4.73 -18.33 -8.56
C CYS A 239 -5.99 -19.22 -8.61
N LYS A 240 -5.91 -20.48 -9.07
CA LYS A 240 -7.03 -21.45 -9.01
C LYS A 240 -7.19 -22.05 -7.62
N GLU A 241 -6.11 -22.20 -6.86
CA GLU A 241 -6.10 -22.70 -5.49
C GLU A 241 -6.55 -21.61 -4.52
N VAL A 242 -6.17 -20.35 -4.73
CA VAL A 242 -6.80 -19.21 -4.04
C VAL A 242 -8.32 -19.20 -4.30
N LYS A 243 -8.76 -19.52 -5.53
CA LYS A 243 -10.20 -19.71 -5.82
C LYS A 243 -10.80 -20.91 -5.07
N SER A 244 -10.09 -22.02 -4.88
CA SER A 244 -10.63 -23.18 -4.14
C SER A 244 -10.66 -22.97 -2.63
N TYR A 245 -9.66 -22.29 -2.06
CA TYR A 245 -9.64 -21.89 -0.64
C TYR A 245 -10.84 -20.99 -0.28
N SER A 246 -11.26 -20.10 -1.19
CA SER A 246 -12.46 -19.28 -0.96
C SER A 246 -13.77 -20.10 -0.97
N VAL A 247 -13.83 -21.22 -1.68
CA VAL A 247 -15.04 -22.06 -1.81
C VAL A 247 -15.17 -23.05 -0.65
N GLU A 248 -14.06 -23.52 -0.07
CA GLU A 248 -14.11 -24.42 1.09
C GLU A 248 -14.45 -23.68 2.40
N ALA A 249 -14.12 -22.39 2.51
CA ALA A 249 -14.50 -21.56 3.65
C ALA A 249 -16.02 -21.26 3.75
N GLU A 250 -16.78 -21.38 2.64
CA GLU A 250 -18.24 -21.24 2.64
C GLU A 250 -18.99 -22.51 3.10
N LYS A 251 -18.28 -23.61 3.38
CA LYS A 251 -18.87 -24.90 3.79
C LYS A 251 -18.62 -25.28 5.26
N ALA A 252 -18.09 -24.37 6.07
CA ALA A 252 -17.87 -24.57 7.51
C ALA A 252 -18.89 -23.80 8.36
#